data_AF-C0GCS9-F1
#
_entry.id   AF-C0GCS9-F1
#
_cell.length_a   1.000
_cell.length_b   1.000
_cell.length_c   1.000
_cell.angle_alpha   90.00
_cell.angle_beta   90.00
_cell.angle_gamma   90.00
#
_symmetry.space_group_name_H-M   'P 1'
#
loop_
_entity.id
_entity.type
_entity.pdbx_description
1 polymer ?
#
loop_
_entity_poly.entity_id
_entity_poly.type
_entity_poly.pdbx_seq_one_letter_code
_entity_poly.pdbx_strand_id
1 'polypeptide(L)'
;MFRSIVQMMKNAGQFLSYPILQYIPISINTLAQNDHWANPFNQPSPQLFLFQDEDALRSALNRFQIQLQKTPPDGDLYVLCLNFQTELVLFRYLTCKIIGEEQLGSAHVFAITKKYFPRRSLHFGLFENDGRKLRGINQVIY
;
A
#
# COMPACT_ATOMS: atom_id res chain seq x y z
N MET A 1 -10.33 4.30 16.99
CA MET A 1 -9.81 4.44 15.62
C MET A 1 -8.96 5.71 15.43
N PHE A 2 -9.46 6.93 15.69
CA PHE A 2 -8.66 8.17 15.52
C PHE A 2 -7.35 8.25 16.33
N ARG A 3 -7.27 7.62 17.51
CA ARG A 3 -6.05 7.60 18.33
C ARG A 3 -4.89 6.83 17.69
N SER A 4 -5.15 5.78 16.90
CA SER A 4 -4.06 5.04 16.24
C SER A 4 -3.51 5.83 15.06
N ILE A 5 -4.37 6.46 14.24
CA ILE A 5 -3.93 7.26 13.07
C ILE A 5 -3.04 8.43 13.50
N VAL A 6 -3.43 9.17 14.54
CA VAL A 6 -2.60 10.28 15.06
C VAL A 6 -1.24 9.77 15.55
N GLN A 7 -1.19 8.61 16.21
CA GLN A 7 0.05 8.03 16.67
C GLN A 7 0.93 7.56 15.51
N MET A 8 0.35 6.88 14.51
CA MET A 8 1.06 6.46 13.29
C MET A 8 1.61 7.66 12.53
N MET A 9 0.82 8.74 12.42
CA MET A 9 1.26 10.00 11.84
C MET A 9 2.40 10.64 12.64
N LYS A 10 2.35 10.63 13.98
CA LYS A 10 3.46 11.12 14.82
C LYS A 10 4.74 10.31 14.62
N ASN A 11 4.63 8.97 14.58
CA ASN A 11 5.76 8.09 14.34
C ASN A 11 6.35 8.34 12.96
N ALA A 12 5.51 8.41 11.92
CA ALA A 12 5.91 8.76 10.57
C ALA A 12 6.65 10.10 10.52
N GLY A 13 6.15 11.12 11.23
CA GLY A 13 6.75 12.45 11.32
C GLY A 13 8.22 12.47 11.75
N GLN A 14 8.73 11.42 12.42
CA GLN A 14 10.13 11.35 12.87
C GLN A 14 11.11 11.08 11.71
N PHE A 15 10.67 10.39 10.67
CA PHE A 15 11.52 10.00 9.53
C PHE A 15 11.11 10.63 8.19
N LEU A 16 9.94 11.27 8.14
CA LEU A 16 9.51 11.99 6.94
C LEU A 16 10.46 13.17 6.66
N SER A 17 10.85 13.31 5.39
CA SER A 17 11.76 14.39 4.96
C SER A 17 11.16 15.80 5.07
N TYR A 18 9.88 15.92 5.43
CA TYR A 18 9.15 17.18 5.51
C TYR A 18 8.15 17.11 6.67
N PRO A 19 7.68 18.25 7.20
CA PRO A 19 6.61 18.28 8.19
C PRO A 19 5.37 17.53 7.69
N ILE A 20 4.71 16.81 8.59
CA ILE A 20 3.59 15.94 8.22
C ILE A 20 2.42 16.66 7.57
N LEU A 21 2.20 17.94 7.91
CA LEU A 21 1.18 18.80 7.31
C LEU A 21 1.39 19.03 5.79
N GLN A 22 2.58 18.74 5.26
CA GLN A 22 2.88 18.81 3.84
C GLN A 22 2.63 17.50 3.09
N TYR A 23 2.19 16.45 3.78
CA TYR A 23 1.80 15.18 3.16
C TYR A 23 0.29 15.10 3.06
N ILE A 24 -0.19 14.58 1.93
CA ILE A 24 -1.59 14.26 1.73
C ILE A 24 -1.81 12.83 2.23
N PRO A 25 -2.59 12.59 3.29
CA PRO A 25 -2.97 11.24 3.67
C PRO A 25 -3.92 10.67 2.62
N ILE A 26 -3.58 9.49 2.10
CA ILE A 26 -4.40 8.78 1.12
C ILE A 26 -5.20 7.72 1.87
N SER A 27 -6.51 7.72 1.67
CA SER A 27 -7.40 6.73 2.31
C SER A 27 -7.14 5.34 1.73
N ILE A 28 -7.03 4.35 2.61
CA ILE A 28 -6.87 2.94 2.27
C ILE A 28 -8.28 2.32 2.27
N ASN A 29 -8.74 1.85 1.11
CA ASN A 29 -9.95 1.04 1.04
C ASN A 29 -9.57 -0.44 0.97
N THR A 30 -9.47 -1.10 2.13
CA THR A 30 -9.13 -2.53 2.21
C THR A 30 -10.19 -3.38 1.53
N LEU A 31 -9.75 -4.12 0.51
CA LEU A 31 -10.55 -5.04 -0.30
C LEU A 31 -10.39 -6.49 0.17
N ALA A 32 -9.21 -6.85 0.67
CA ALA A 32 -8.94 -8.11 1.34
C ALA A 32 -7.76 -7.95 2.29
N GLN A 33 -7.83 -8.63 3.44
CA GLN A 33 -6.70 -8.76 4.35
C GLN A 33 -6.67 -10.19 4.88
N ASN A 34 -5.50 -10.80 4.83
CA ASN A 34 -5.24 -12.12 5.40
C ASN A 34 -3.90 -12.10 6.14
N ASP A 35 -3.95 -12.20 7.46
CA ASP A 35 -2.77 -12.15 8.34
C ASP A 35 -2.03 -13.50 8.42
N HIS A 36 -2.65 -14.57 7.89
CA HIS A 36 -2.15 -15.95 7.87
C HIS A 36 -2.25 -16.56 6.46
N TRP A 37 -1.93 -15.76 5.45
CA TRP A 37 -1.84 -16.19 4.06
C TRP A 37 -0.73 -17.23 3.88
N ALA A 38 -1.14 -18.43 3.45
CA ALA A 38 -0.22 -19.50 3.09
C ALA A 38 0.49 -19.13 1.78
N ASN A 39 1.66 -18.50 1.90
CA ASN A 39 2.44 -18.01 0.77
C ASN A 39 2.81 -19.17 -0.19
N PRO A 40 2.22 -19.26 -1.40
CA PRO A 40 2.49 -20.37 -2.31
C PRO A 40 3.86 -20.26 -2.99
N PHE A 41 4.57 -19.15 -2.81
CA PHE A 41 5.86 -18.87 -3.43
C PHE A 41 7.02 -18.84 -2.43
N ASN A 42 6.78 -19.09 -1.14
CA ASN A 42 7.78 -19.05 -0.06
C ASN A 42 8.69 -17.81 -0.10
N GLN A 43 8.16 -16.67 -0.53
CA GLN A 43 8.89 -15.40 -0.58
C GLN A 43 9.05 -14.87 0.85
N PRO A 44 10.29 -14.66 1.36
CA PRO A 44 10.49 -14.22 2.73
C PRO A 44 10.38 -12.70 2.88
N SER A 45 10.47 -11.95 1.77
CA SER A 45 10.56 -10.48 1.79
C SER A 45 9.25 -9.79 1.38
N PRO A 46 9.02 -8.57 1.89
CA PRO A 46 7.91 -7.71 1.47
C PRO A 46 7.85 -7.49 -0.04
N GLN A 47 6.65 -7.67 -0.61
CA GLN A 47 6.38 -7.40 -2.01
C GLN A 47 5.33 -6.31 -2.16
N LEU A 48 5.46 -5.53 -3.24
CA LEU A 48 4.52 -4.49 -3.61
C LEU A 48 4.17 -4.66 -5.09
N PHE A 49 2.88 -4.75 -5.37
CA PHE A 49 2.32 -4.78 -6.71
C PHE A 49 1.24 -3.71 -6.86
N LEU A 50 1.14 -3.15 -8.07
CA LEU A 50 0.15 -2.14 -8.43
C LEU A 50 -0.59 -2.56 -9.69
N PHE A 51 -1.91 -2.36 -9.70
CA PHE A 51 -2.78 -2.68 -10.81
C PHE A 51 -3.68 -1.49 -11.12
N GLN A 52 -3.86 -1.20 -12.40
CA GLN A 52 -4.66 -0.06 -12.87
C GLN A 52 -6.10 -0.46 -13.24
N ASP A 53 -6.31 -1.75 -13.49
CA ASP A 53 -7.56 -2.34 -13.89
C ASP A 53 -7.87 -3.58 -13.04
N GLU A 54 -9.16 -3.89 -12.94
CA GLU A 54 -9.66 -4.96 -12.07
C GLU A 54 -9.28 -6.34 -12.60
N ASP A 55 -9.17 -6.52 -13.92
CA ASP A 55 -8.83 -7.80 -14.54
C ASP A 55 -7.39 -8.23 -14.21
N ALA A 56 -6.45 -7.28 -14.26
CA ALA A 56 -5.07 -7.49 -13.85
C ALA A 56 -4.97 -7.81 -12.35
N LEU A 57 -5.74 -7.09 -11.51
CA LEU A 57 -5.84 -7.39 -10.09
C LEU A 57 -6.35 -8.82 -9.88
N ARG A 58 -7.49 -9.18 -10.47
CA ARG A 58 -8.10 -10.51 -10.34
C ARG A 58 -7.16 -11.62 -10.81
N SER A 59 -6.45 -11.41 -11.91
CA SER A 59 -5.45 -12.35 -12.42
C SER A 59 -4.32 -12.58 -11.40
N ALA A 60 -3.83 -11.51 -10.76
CA ALA A 60 -2.82 -11.61 -9.72
C ALA A 60 -3.37 -12.31 -8.47
N LEU A 61 -4.56 -11.94 -8.00
CA LEU A 61 -5.18 -12.54 -6.82
C LEU A 61 -5.42 -14.04 -6.99
N ASN A 62 -5.84 -14.49 -8.18
CA ASN A 62 -5.96 -15.91 -8.50
C ASN A 62 -4.61 -16.63 -8.40
N ARG A 63 -3.53 -16.02 -8.91
CA ARG A 63 -2.16 -16.56 -8.79
C ARG A 63 -1.72 -16.67 -7.33
N PHE A 64 -2.07 -15.71 -6.49
CA PHE A 64 -1.73 -15.70 -5.07
C PHE A 64 -2.74 -16.43 -4.18
N GLN A 65 -3.82 -16.98 -4.76
CA GLN A 65 -4.91 -17.64 -4.04
C GLN A 65 -5.56 -16.74 -2.96
N ILE A 66 -5.69 -15.44 -3.26
CA ILE A 66 -6.31 -14.44 -2.38
C ILE A 66 -7.73 -14.17 -2.85
N GLN A 67 -8.70 -14.21 -1.94
CA GLN A 67 -10.09 -13.86 -2.24
C GLN A 67 -10.42 -12.45 -1.76
N LEU A 68 -11.12 -11.69 -2.60
CA LEU A 68 -11.65 -10.38 -2.25
C LEU A 68 -12.81 -10.50 -1.27
N GLN A 69 -12.82 -9.65 -0.25
CA GLN A 69 -13.92 -9.52 0.71
C GLN A 69 -14.89 -8.39 0.31
N LYS A 70 -14.44 -7.47 -0.56
CA LYS A 70 -15.22 -6.34 -1.07
C LYS A 70 -14.99 -6.14 -2.56
N THR A 71 -15.99 -5.58 -3.23
CA THR A 71 -15.87 -5.17 -4.64
C THR A 71 -14.85 -4.02 -4.77
N PRO A 72 -13.88 -4.13 -5.69
CA PRO A 72 -12.96 -3.04 -5.99
C PRO A 72 -13.72 -1.81 -6.53
N PRO A 73 -13.38 -0.58 -6.08
CA PRO A 73 -13.98 0.63 -6.63
C PRO A 73 -13.41 0.96 -8.02
N ASP A 74 -14.29 1.27 -8.96
CA ASP A 74 -13.91 1.65 -10.34
C ASP A 74 -13.03 2.89 -10.38
N GLY A 75 -12.00 2.84 -11.24
CA GLY A 75 -11.15 4.00 -11.53
C GLY A 75 -10.12 4.32 -10.45
N ASP A 76 -10.01 3.53 -9.38
CA ASP A 76 -8.95 3.63 -8.39
C ASP A 76 -7.68 2.86 -8.83
N LEU A 77 -6.60 3.02 -8.08
CA LEU A 77 -5.39 2.21 -8.20
C LEU A 77 -5.44 1.09 -7.16
N TYR A 78 -5.23 -0.15 -7.59
CA TYR A 78 -5.21 -1.29 -6.70
C TYR A 78 -3.79 -1.62 -6.26
N VAL A 79 -3.63 -1.90 -4.98
CA VAL A 79 -2.36 -2.20 -4.35
C VAL A 79 -2.45 -3.57 -3.69
N LEU A 80 -1.45 -4.41 -3.96
CA LEU A 80 -1.26 -5.68 -3.26
C LEU A 80 0.09 -5.65 -2.55
N CYS A 81 0.04 -5.77 -1.24
CA CYS A 81 1.20 -5.95 -0.38
C CYS A 81 1.25 -7.41 0.10
N LEU A 82 2.39 -8.08 -0.07
CA LEU A 82 2.65 -9.41 0.49
C LEU A 82 3.74 -9.30 1.56
N ASN A 83 3.61 -10.10 2.61
CA ASN A 83 4.47 -10.08 3.80
C ASN A 83 4.59 -8.70 4.46
N PHE A 84 3.54 -7.89 4.33
CA PHE A 84 3.56 -6.51 4.81
C PHE A 84 2.14 -6.04 5.15
N GLN A 85 1.94 -5.64 6.40
CA GLN A 85 0.69 -5.04 6.86
C GLN A 85 0.78 -3.52 6.68
N THR A 86 0.02 -3.00 5.72
CA THR A 86 -0.07 -1.55 5.51
C THR A 86 -0.98 -0.88 6.54
N GLU A 87 -0.52 0.22 7.11
CA GLU A 87 -1.24 0.99 8.12
C GLU A 87 -1.57 2.41 7.66
N LEU A 88 -0.68 3.03 6.88
CA LEU A 88 -0.78 4.43 6.47
C LEU A 88 -0.25 4.63 5.05
N VAL A 89 -0.93 5.45 4.25
CA VAL A 89 -0.43 5.88 2.94
C VAL A 89 -0.32 7.40 2.93
N LEU A 90 0.87 7.90 2.62
CA LEU A 90 1.17 9.33 2.53
C LEU A 90 1.68 9.67 1.14
N PHE A 91 1.10 10.69 0.53
CA PHE A 91 1.54 11.21 -0.75
C PHE A 91 2.20 12.57 -0.60
N ARG A 92 3.33 12.76 -1.29
CA ARG A 92 3.93 14.08 -1.49
C ARG A 92 4.66 14.14 -2.82
N TYR A 93 4.38 15.17 -3.60
CA TYR A 93 5.01 15.48 -4.89
C TYR A 93 4.88 14.36 -5.92
N LEU A 94 5.82 13.41 -5.96
CA LEU A 94 5.84 12.27 -6.88
C LEU A 94 5.96 10.93 -6.14
N THR A 95 5.90 10.94 -4.81
CA THR A 95 6.14 9.76 -3.99
C THR A 95 4.92 9.44 -3.14
N CYS A 96 4.43 8.22 -3.30
CA CYS A 96 3.47 7.57 -2.44
C CYS A 96 4.25 6.64 -1.47
N LYS A 97 4.25 7.00 -0.18
CA LYS A 97 4.84 6.22 0.90
C LYS A 97 3.75 5.35 1.51
N ILE A 98 3.92 4.05 1.42
CA ILE A 98 3.09 3.03 2.05
C ILE A 98 3.85 2.59 3.31
N ILE A 99 3.30 2.89 4.47
CA ILE A 99 3.93 2.73 5.79
C ILE A 99 3.18 1.65 6.58
N GLY A 100 3.92 0.83 7.29
CA GLY A 100 3.40 -0.25 8.12
C GLY A 100 4.50 -1.17 8.61
N GLU A 101 4.21 -2.46 8.75
CA GLU A 101 5.10 -3.44 9.38
C GLU A 101 5.31 -4.67 8.50
N GLU A 102 6.54 -5.21 8.52
CA GLU A 102 6.82 -6.52 7.95
C GLU A 102 6.07 -7.59 8.75
N GLN A 103 5.23 -8.37 8.06
CA GLN A 103 4.50 -9.46 8.69
C GLN A 103 4.52 -10.65 7.74
N LEU A 104 5.41 -11.61 7.98
CA LEU A 104 5.56 -12.79 7.15
C LEU A 104 4.24 -13.58 7.10
N GLY A 105 3.84 -14.00 5.90
CA GLY A 105 2.58 -14.71 5.71
C GLY A 105 1.36 -13.80 5.78
N SER A 106 1.50 -12.48 5.65
CA SER A 106 0.37 -11.58 5.47
C SER A 106 0.15 -11.22 3.99
N ALA A 107 -1.09 -10.89 3.64
CA ALA A 107 -1.45 -10.26 2.39
C ALA A 107 -2.49 -9.16 2.64
N HIS A 108 -2.23 -7.96 2.13
CA HIS A 108 -3.14 -6.82 2.20
C HIS A 108 -3.41 -6.28 0.80
N VAL A 109 -4.66 -6.35 0.39
CA VAL A 109 -5.19 -5.80 -0.88
C VAL A 109 -6.04 -4.59 -0.56
N PHE A 110 -5.72 -3.45 -1.16
CA PHE A 110 -6.48 -2.23 -0.96
C PHE A 110 -6.52 -1.36 -2.23
N ALA A 111 -7.55 -0.53 -2.33
CA ALA A 111 -7.64 0.50 -3.34
C ALA A 111 -7.23 1.87 -2.76
N ILE A 112 -6.60 2.68 -3.59
CA ILE A 112 -6.32 4.10 -3.31
C ILE A 112 -6.80 4.97 -4.46
N THR A 113 -7.34 6.14 -4.13
CA THR A 113 -7.83 7.06 -5.16
C THR A 113 -6.71 7.75 -5.91
N LYS A 114 -6.85 7.81 -7.25
CA LYS A 114 -5.94 8.54 -8.14
C LYS A 114 -6.14 10.06 -8.09
N LYS A 115 -7.19 10.56 -7.44
CA LYS A 115 -7.57 11.99 -7.41
C LYS A 115 -6.46 12.92 -6.93
N TYR A 116 -5.59 12.45 -6.04
CA TYR A 116 -4.50 13.25 -5.47
C TYR A 116 -3.22 13.23 -6.30
N PHE A 117 -3.18 12.45 -7.38
CA PHE A 117 -1.97 12.20 -8.16
C PHE A 117 -1.92 13.09 -9.41
N PRO A 118 -1.10 14.15 -9.40
CA PRO A 118 -1.09 15.16 -10.45
C PRO A 118 -0.33 14.73 -11.72
N ARG A 119 0.40 13.60 -11.66
CA ARG A 119 1.28 13.13 -12.73
C ARG A 119 0.98 11.67 -13.06
N ARG A 120 1.32 11.30 -14.30
CA ARG A 120 1.12 9.94 -14.79
C ARG A 120 2.08 8.92 -14.20
N SER A 121 3.28 9.32 -13.84
CA SER A 121 4.30 8.44 -13.28
C SER A 121 4.59 8.85 -11.84
N LEU A 122 4.52 7.88 -10.93
CA LEU A 122 4.77 8.06 -9.50
C LEU A 122 5.71 6.99 -8.97
N HIS A 123 6.44 7.34 -7.91
CA HIS A 123 7.19 6.40 -7.10
C HIS A 123 6.31 5.88 -5.96
N PHE A 124 6.23 4.56 -5.81
CA PHE A 124 5.58 3.91 -4.67
C PHE A 124 6.65 3.19 -3.85
N GLY A 125 6.69 3.42 -2.54
CA GLY A 125 7.65 2.76 -1.66
C GLY A 125 6.99 2.17 -0.43
N LEU A 126 7.45 0.97 -0.04
CA LEU A 126 7.16 0.37 1.26
C LEU A 126 8.20 0.87 2.28
N PHE A 127 7.70 1.35 3.41
CA PHE A 127 8.51 1.85 4.52
C PHE A 127 8.03 1.22 5.81
N GLU A 128 8.96 0.84 6.69
CA GLU A 128 8.61 0.49 8.07
C GLU A 128 8.25 1.74 8.88
N ASN A 129 7.67 1.48 10.05
CA ASN A 129 7.33 2.48 11.06
C ASN A 129 8.53 3.27 11.60
N ASP A 130 9.77 2.81 11.38
CA ASP A 130 11.02 3.52 11.71
C ASP A 130 11.59 4.34 10.53
N GLY A 131 10.96 4.25 9.36
CA GLY A 131 11.38 4.94 8.13
C GLY A 131 12.31 4.15 7.23
N ARG A 132 12.70 2.92 7.60
CA ARG A 132 13.49 2.03 6.74
C ARG A 132 12.71 1.71 5.47
N LYS A 133 13.31 2.02 4.31
CA LYS A 133 12.72 1.68 3.01
C LYS A 133 12.97 0.21 2.70
N LEU A 134 11.90 -0.56 2.52
CA LEU A 134 11.97 -1.99 2.21
C LEU A 134 11.97 -2.24 0.71
N ARG A 135 11.12 -1.51 -0.01
CA ARG A 135 10.92 -1.69 -1.45
C ARG A 135 10.45 -0.41 -2.11
N GLY A 136 10.61 -0.31 -3.42
CA GLY A 136 9.86 0.66 -4.19
C GLY A 136 9.84 0.36 -5.68
N ILE A 137 8.83 0.90 -6.35
CA ILE A 137 8.58 0.75 -7.77
C ILE A 137 8.17 2.10 -8.37
N ASN A 138 8.49 2.30 -9.64
CA ASN A 138 7.97 3.44 -10.40
C ASN A 138 6.88 2.92 -11.31
N GLN A 139 5.71 3.55 -11.30
CA GLN A 139 4.54 3.07 -12.00
C GLN A 139 3.86 4.20 -12.76
N VAL A 140 3.48 3.91 -14.01
CA VAL A 140 2.54 4.73 -14.78
C VAL A 140 1.11 4.35 -14.38
N ILE A 141 0.26 5.34 -14.05
CA ILE A 141 -1.05 5.14 -13.41
C ILE A 141 -2.25 5.71 -14.21
N TYR A 142 -2.02 6.08 -15.48
CA TYR A 142 -3.04 6.49 -16.47
C TYR A 142 -2.69 5.95 -17.85
#